data_AF-A0A2N4Z2Z9-F1
#
_entry.id   AF-A0A2N4Z2Z9-F1
#
_cell.length_a   1.000
_cell.length_b   1.000
_cell.length_c   1.000
_cell.angle_alpha   90.00
_cell.angle_beta   90.00
_cell.angle_gamma   90.00
#
_symmetry.space_group_name_H-M   'P 1'
#
loop_
_entity.id
_entity.type
_entity.pdbx_description
1 polymer ?
#
loop_
_entity_poly.entity_id
_entity_poly.type
_entity_poly.pdbx_seq_one_letter_code
_entity_poly.pdbx_strand_id
1 'polypeptide(L)'
;MNRYFSLIPVVILLTTACDQKAPSVEAAPRMVKVAQVTAVGNTQQRTFPARIESGDSTELSFKRGGQVESLDIRQGATLTQGQTLARLNAREAQQRVNERQTAATLAQRQFDRFQTLAGRQAISQAEMDVQRANRDAANAALKIAREELAQMSLTAPFGGIAAGVHIRNHQVVAAGQPVITLTRTDLLDVVFSIPENLFTSLDIRNTAYRPVVRINTLPGREFTAEYKEHT
;
A
#
# COMPACT_ATOMS: atom_id res chain seq x y z
N MET A 1 -90.50 -37.18 -82.37
CA MET A 1 -91.24 -35.93 -82.69
C MET A 1 -90.57 -34.78 -81.97
N ASN A 2 -90.04 -33.81 -82.73
CA ASN A 2 -89.85 -32.38 -82.40
C ASN A 2 -89.05 -31.99 -81.13
N ARG A 3 -88.13 -31.02 -81.10
CA ARG A 3 -87.71 -29.96 -82.03
C ARG A 3 -86.40 -29.33 -81.48
N TYR A 4 -85.49 -29.01 -82.39
CA TYR A 4 -84.30 -28.18 -82.19
C TYR A 4 -84.66 -26.79 -81.65
N PHE A 5 -84.08 -26.37 -80.52
CA PHE A 5 -83.80 -24.96 -80.17
C PHE A 5 -83.01 -24.88 -78.85
N SER A 6 -81.70 -25.18 -78.88
CA SER A 6 -80.82 -24.90 -77.72
C SER A 6 -79.36 -24.84 -78.17
N LEU A 7 -79.02 -23.82 -78.94
CA LEU A 7 -77.67 -23.60 -79.46
C LEU A 7 -77.28 -22.11 -79.38
N ILE A 8 -77.69 -21.44 -78.29
CA ILE A 8 -77.46 -20.00 -78.05
C ILE A 8 -76.70 -19.66 -76.74
N PRO A 9 -76.53 -20.51 -75.69
CA PRO A 9 -75.79 -20.07 -74.50
C PRO A 9 -74.27 -20.32 -74.55
N VAL A 10 -73.74 -20.98 -75.59
CA VAL A 10 -72.31 -21.39 -75.64
C VAL A 10 -71.39 -20.32 -76.25
N VAL A 11 -71.94 -19.33 -76.96
CA VAL A 11 -71.16 -18.26 -77.62
C VAL A 11 -71.00 -17.00 -76.75
N ILE A 12 -71.74 -16.87 -75.65
CA ILE A 12 -71.64 -15.72 -74.71
C ILE A 12 -70.59 -15.97 -73.61
N LEU A 13 -70.07 -17.19 -73.47
CA LEU A 13 -69.08 -17.55 -72.44
C LEU A 13 -67.62 -17.25 -72.82
N LEU A 14 -67.36 -16.74 -74.02
CA LEU A 14 -66.00 -16.55 -74.56
C LEU A 14 -65.55 -15.08 -74.74
N THR A 15 -66.33 -14.09 -74.27
CA THR A 15 -66.02 -12.65 -74.49
C THR A 15 -65.90 -11.80 -73.22
N THR A 16 -65.74 -12.38 -72.03
CA THR A 16 -65.49 -11.62 -70.79
C THR A 16 -64.06 -11.80 -70.26
N ALA A 17 -63.06 -11.55 -71.11
CA ALA A 17 -61.71 -11.24 -70.65
C ALA A 17 -61.59 -9.73 -70.44
N CYS A 18 -62.02 -9.26 -69.25
CA CYS A 18 -61.86 -7.87 -68.83
C CYS A 18 -60.61 -7.75 -67.96
N ASP A 19 -59.59 -7.07 -68.49
CA ASP A 19 -58.34 -6.72 -67.83
C ASP A 19 -58.59 -5.60 -66.80
N GLN A 20 -58.52 -5.93 -65.51
CA GLN A 20 -58.64 -4.96 -64.42
C GLN A 20 -57.27 -4.68 -63.82
N LYS A 21 -56.71 -3.52 -64.19
CA LYS A 21 -55.53 -2.93 -63.55
C LYS A 21 -55.82 -2.63 -62.09
N ALA A 22 -55.20 -3.37 -61.18
CA ALA A 22 -55.40 -3.23 -59.74
C ALA A 22 -54.96 -1.82 -59.23
N PRO A 23 -55.72 -1.20 -58.31
CA PRO A 23 -55.35 0.07 -57.71
C PRO A 23 -54.12 -0.09 -56.80
N SER A 24 -53.18 0.84 -56.91
CA SER A 24 -52.01 0.96 -56.04
C SER A 24 -52.46 1.31 -54.62
N VAL A 25 -52.45 0.33 -53.73
CA VAL A 25 -52.70 0.51 -52.31
C VAL A 25 -51.51 1.29 -51.72
N GLU A 26 -51.73 2.56 -51.39
CA GLU A 26 -50.79 3.36 -50.63
C GLU A 26 -50.62 2.69 -49.25
N ALA A 27 -49.42 2.15 -48.99
CA ALA A 27 -49.17 1.34 -47.81
C ALA A 27 -49.32 2.22 -46.55
N ALA A 28 -50.32 1.89 -45.72
CA ALA A 28 -50.51 2.55 -44.42
C ALA A 28 -49.20 2.50 -43.59
N PRO A 29 -48.84 3.58 -42.88
CA PRO A 29 -47.57 3.66 -42.16
C PRO A 29 -47.47 2.52 -41.14
N ARG A 30 -46.41 1.72 -41.25
CA ARG A 30 -46.14 0.61 -40.32
C ARG A 30 -45.86 1.19 -38.94
N MET A 31 -46.75 0.92 -37.99
CA MET A 31 -46.50 1.23 -36.59
C MET A 31 -45.36 0.34 -36.08
N VAL A 32 -44.30 0.96 -35.62
CA VAL A 32 -43.17 0.29 -34.96
C VAL A 32 -43.17 0.65 -33.48
N LYS A 33 -42.89 -0.33 -32.62
CA LYS A 33 -42.67 -0.07 -31.21
C LYS A 33 -41.32 0.64 -31.08
N VAL A 34 -41.36 1.89 -30.62
CA VAL A 34 -40.16 2.65 -30.27
C VAL A 34 -39.97 2.62 -28.76
N ALA A 35 -38.72 2.42 -28.33
CA ALA A 35 -38.32 2.58 -26.95
C ALA A 35 -37.43 3.82 -26.85
N GLN A 36 -37.75 4.74 -25.94
CA GLN A 36 -36.90 5.89 -25.66
C GLN A 36 -35.73 5.44 -24.79
N VAL A 37 -34.52 5.47 -25.36
CA VAL A 37 -33.30 5.18 -24.61
C VAL A 37 -33.01 6.38 -23.71
N THR A 38 -33.37 6.25 -22.44
CA THR A 38 -32.95 7.23 -21.43
C THR A 38 -31.52 6.85 -21.05
N ALA A 39 -30.57 7.77 -21.27
CA ALA A 39 -29.20 7.60 -20.79
C ALA A 39 -29.22 7.67 -19.25
N VAL A 40 -29.47 6.54 -18.60
CA VAL A 40 -29.22 6.40 -17.17
C VAL A 40 -27.72 6.56 -17.03
N GLY A 41 -27.29 7.66 -16.39
CA GLY A 41 -25.89 7.89 -16.06
C GLY A 41 -25.35 6.63 -15.39
N ASN A 42 -24.52 5.89 -16.12
CA ASN A 42 -24.18 4.52 -15.79
C ASN A 42 -23.07 4.55 -14.73
N THR A 43 -23.41 4.98 -13.51
CA THR A 43 -22.58 4.66 -12.35
C THR A 43 -22.80 3.17 -12.08
N GLN A 44 -22.10 2.32 -12.85
CA GLN A 44 -22.05 0.88 -12.65
C GLN A 44 -21.39 0.63 -11.30
N GLN A 45 -22.19 0.63 -10.24
CA GLN A 45 -21.73 0.25 -8.91
C GLN A 45 -21.54 -1.26 -8.89
N ARG A 46 -20.29 -1.69 -9.03
CA ARG A 46 -19.92 -3.10 -8.99
C ARG A 46 -19.58 -3.50 -7.56
N THR A 47 -20.09 -4.64 -7.14
CA THR A 47 -19.79 -5.21 -5.83
C THR A 47 -18.92 -6.44 -6.02
N PHE A 48 -17.79 -6.49 -5.33
CA PHE A 48 -16.89 -7.63 -5.32
C PHE A 48 -16.82 -8.21 -3.91
N PRO A 49 -16.86 -9.54 -3.76
CA PRO A 49 -16.54 -10.15 -2.48
C PRO A 49 -15.08 -9.83 -2.12
N ALA A 50 -14.87 -9.40 -0.89
CA ALA A 50 -13.56 -9.06 -0.36
C ALA A 50 -13.33 -9.77 0.98
N ARG A 51 -12.06 -9.95 1.33
CA ARG A 51 -11.63 -10.40 2.65
C ARG A 51 -10.89 -9.26 3.35
N ILE A 52 -11.10 -9.15 4.66
CA ILE A 52 -10.32 -8.26 5.51
C ILE A 52 -9.10 -9.04 5.99
N GLU A 53 -7.93 -8.47 5.76
CA GLU A 53 -6.66 -8.99 6.27
C GLU A 53 -6.10 -8.00 7.29
N SER A 54 -5.42 -8.53 8.31
CA SER A 54 -4.68 -7.71 9.25
C SER A 54 -3.63 -6.94 8.48
N GLY A 55 -3.48 -5.65 8.76
CA GLY A 55 -2.51 -4.80 8.06
C GLY A 55 -1.07 -5.30 8.21
N ASP A 56 -0.15 -4.58 7.57
CA ASP A 56 1.26 -4.95 7.43
C ASP A 56 1.86 -5.54 8.72
N SER A 57 2.40 -6.75 8.58
CA SER A 57 3.15 -7.43 9.62
C SER A 57 4.64 -7.31 9.31
N THR A 58 5.44 -6.88 10.29
CA THR A 58 6.87 -6.68 10.14
C THR A 58 7.63 -7.48 11.19
N GLU A 59 8.62 -8.25 10.75
CA GLU A 59 9.56 -8.91 11.64
C GLU A 59 10.65 -7.93 12.06
N LEU A 60 10.70 -7.65 13.36
CA LEU A 60 11.71 -6.80 13.98
C LEU A 60 12.89 -7.66 14.41
N SER A 61 14.10 -7.21 14.09
CA SER A 61 15.36 -7.88 14.41
C SER A 61 16.41 -6.88 14.88
N PHE A 62 17.39 -7.36 15.63
CA PHE A 62 18.55 -6.55 15.96
C PHE A 62 19.48 -6.43 14.76
N LYS A 63 20.02 -5.22 14.55
CA LYS A 63 21.04 -4.98 13.51
C LYS A 63 22.39 -5.62 13.84
N ARG A 64 22.64 -5.93 15.11
CA ARG A 64 23.85 -6.57 15.62
C ARG A 64 23.50 -7.80 16.44
N GLY A 65 24.39 -8.80 16.42
CA GLY A 65 24.27 -9.95 17.30
C GLY A 65 24.74 -9.64 18.73
N GLY A 66 24.21 -10.38 19.70
CA GLY A 66 24.55 -10.21 21.11
C GLY A 66 23.67 -11.05 22.02
N GLN A 67 23.96 -11.02 23.31
CA GLN A 67 23.12 -11.64 24.33
C GLN A 67 22.00 -10.68 24.74
N VAL A 68 20.77 -11.17 24.78
CA VAL A 68 19.59 -10.43 25.25
C VAL A 68 19.70 -10.22 26.76
N GLU A 69 19.73 -8.96 27.19
CA GLU A 69 19.77 -8.56 28.60
C GLU A 69 18.38 -8.44 29.21
N SER A 70 17.46 -7.81 28.48
CA SER A 70 16.04 -7.72 28.85
C SER A 70 15.12 -7.90 27.65
N LEU A 71 13.97 -8.51 27.91
CA LEU A 71 12.85 -8.64 26.99
C LEU A 71 11.59 -8.20 27.76
N ASP A 72 11.13 -6.99 27.48
CA ASP A 72 10.14 -6.29 28.31
C ASP A 72 8.71 -6.44 27.78
N ILE A 73 8.51 -7.34 26.80
CA ILE A 73 7.23 -7.51 26.09
C ILE A 73 6.77 -8.96 26.10
N ARG A 74 5.46 -9.13 25.91
CA ARG A 74 4.81 -10.44 25.78
C ARG A 74 4.01 -10.48 24.48
N GLN A 75 3.79 -11.68 23.97
CA GLN A 75 2.89 -11.89 22.83
C GLN A 75 1.48 -11.36 23.16
N GLY A 76 0.86 -10.69 22.20
CA GLY A 76 -0.45 -10.04 22.35
C GLY A 76 -0.41 -8.66 23.01
N ALA A 77 0.75 -8.17 23.46
CA ALA A 77 0.86 -6.84 24.04
C ALA A 77 0.65 -5.74 22.99
N THR A 78 -0.05 -4.67 23.36
CA THR A 78 -0.15 -3.43 22.58
C THR A 78 1.14 -2.62 22.77
N LEU A 79 1.69 -2.15 21.66
CA LEU A 79 2.95 -1.42 21.61
C LEU A 79 2.74 -0.03 20.99
N THR A 80 3.44 0.96 21.52
CA THR A 80 3.48 2.32 20.95
C THR A 80 4.74 2.54 20.13
N GLN A 81 4.67 3.43 19.14
CA GLN A 81 5.84 3.84 18.38
C GLN A 81 6.96 4.35 19.30
N GLY A 82 8.20 3.92 19.07
CA GLY A 82 9.38 4.30 19.86
C GLY A 82 9.54 3.53 21.18
N GLN A 83 8.59 2.67 21.56
CA GLN A 83 8.71 1.85 22.76
C GLN A 83 9.88 0.87 22.65
N THR A 84 10.71 0.77 23.69
CA THR A 84 11.76 -0.26 23.77
C THR A 84 11.12 -1.63 24.03
N LEU A 85 11.48 -2.61 23.21
CA LEU A 85 10.92 -3.96 23.23
C LEU A 85 11.89 -4.96 23.87
N ALA A 86 13.16 -4.85 23.50
CA ALA A 86 14.23 -5.70 23.99
C ALA A 86 15.56 -4.95 23.98
N ARG A 87 16.50 -5.38 24.83
CA ARG A 87 17.86 -4.84 24.89
C ARG A 87 18.89 -5.96 24.85
N LEU A 88 19.96 -5.73 24.09
CA LEU A 88 21.18 -6.54 24.15
C LEU A 88 22.09 -6.01 25.26
N ASN A 89 22.95 -6.90 25.77
CA ASN A 89 24.02 -6.52 26.69
C ASN A 89 24.93 -5.47 26.03
N ALA A 90 24.91 -4.27 26.58
CA ALA A 90 25.55 -3.11 25.99
C ALA A 90 26.86 -2.67 26.64
N ARG A 91 27.41 -3.47 27.56
CA ARG A 91 28.58 -3.08 28.38
C ARG A 91 29.78 -2.69 27.53
N GLU A 92 30.13 -3.50 26.53
CA GLU A 92 31.28 -3.23 25.67
C GLU A 92 31.07 -2.01 24.77
N ALA A 93 29.87 -1.83 24.20
CA ALA A 93 29.60 -0.63 23.39
C ALA A 93 29.57 0.63 24.25
N GLN A 94 29.06 0.56 25.48
CA GLN A 94 29.08 1.70 26.40
C GLN A 94 30.52 2.10 26.76
N GLN A 95 31.40 1.11 27.00
CA GLN A 95 32.82 1.38 27.21
C GLN A 95 33.48 2.02 25.98
N ARG A 96 33.15 1.52 24.77
CA ARG A 96 33.64 2.09 23.50
C ARG A 96 33.17 3.54 23.31
N VAL A 97 31.92 3.85 23.65
CA VAL A 97 31.41 5.23 23.62
C VAL A 97 32.21 6.12 24.58
N ASN A 98 32.49 5.64 25.80
CA ASN A 98 33.24 6.40 26.80
C ASN A 98 34.69 6.67 26.35
N GLU A 99 35.35 5.67 25.76
CA GLU A 99 36.69 5.79 25.18
C GLU A 99 36.71 6.85 24.05
N ARG A 100 35.80 6.74 23.08
CA ARG A 100 35.71 7.68 21.96
C ARG A 100 35.29 9.08 22.40
N GLN A 101 34.47 9.19 23.45
CA GLN A 101 34.09 10.47 24.04
C GLN A 101 35.31 11.18 24.63
N THR A 102 36.18 10.42 25.30
CA THR A 102 37.42 10.95 25.89
C THR A 102 38.37 11.43 24.80
N ALA A 103 38.56 10.63 23.74
CA ALA A 103 39.37 10.99 22.58
C ALA A 103 38.85 12.25 21.86
N ALA A 104 37.53 12.34 21.63
CA ALA A 104 36.90 13.52 21.03
C ALA A 104 37.07 14.78 21.91
N THR A 105 36.93 14.62 23.23
CA THR A 105 37.12 15.73 24.18
C THR A 105 38.58 16.21 24.18
N LEU A 106 39.54 15.29 24.11
CA LEU A 106 40.96 15.63 24.00
C LEU A 106 41.27 16.38 22.70
N ALA A 107 40.78 15.87 21.57
CA ALA A 107 40.97 16.50 20.27
C ALA A 107 40.33 17.90 20.20
N GLN A 108 39.15 18.08 20.81
CA GLN A 108 38.51 19.37 20.92
C GLN A 108 39.36 20.36 21.74
N ARG A 109 39.83 19.96 22.92
CA ARG A 109 40.70 20.81 23.74
C ARG A 109 42.00 21.20 23.02
N GLN A 110 42.57 20.27 22.27
CA GLN A 110 43.76 20.52 21.47
C GLN A 110 43.48 21.54 20.35
N PHE A 111 42.36 21.40 19.66
CA PHE A 111 41.90 22.35 18.64
C PHE A 111 41.68 23.75 19.24
N ASP A 112 40.99 23.85 20.38
CA ASP A 112 40.71 25.14 21.06
C ASP A 112 42.01 25.84 21.49
N ARG A 113 42.99 25.05 21.98
CA ARG A 113 44.32 25.55 22.33
C ARG A 113 45.04 26.10 21.09
N PHE A 114 45.02 25.38 19.98
CA PHE A 114 45.67 25.80 18.74
C PHE A 114 44.97 27.02 18.13
N GLN A 115 43.64 27.10 18.23
CA GLN A 115 42.87 28.26 17.80
C GLN A 115 43.27 29.52 18.58
N THR A 116 43.48 29.38 19.90
CA THR A 116 43.97 30.49 20.75
C THR A 116 45.38 30.93 20.37
N LEU A 117 46.26 29.99 20.01
CA LEU A 117 47.63 30.28 19.56
C LEU A 117 47.67 30.91 18.15
N ALA A 118 46.77 30.51 17.26
CA ALA A 118 46.63 31.11 15.94
C ALA A 118 46.25 32.60 16.03
N GLY A 119 45.36 32.95 16.97
CA GLY A 119 45.01 34.35 17.27
C GLY A 119 46.19 35.19 17.74
N ARG A 120 47.28 34.56 18.20
CA ARG A 120 48.54 35.20 18.60
C ARG A 120 49.64 35.06 17.54
N GLN A 121 49.30 34.65 16.31
CA GLN A 121 50.24 34.43 15.20
C GLN A 121 51.36 33.42 15.50
N ALA A 122 51.12 32.48 16.44
CA ALA A 122 52.13 31.56 16.93
C ALA A 122 52.14 30.19 16.24
N ILE A 123 51.23 29.93 15.29
CA ILE A 123 51.13 28.65 14.54
C ILE A 123 50.77 28.87 13.07
N SER A 124 51.09 27.89 12.22
CA SER A 124 50.74 27.91 10.79
C SER A 124 49.27 27.51 10.53
N GLN A 125 48.70 27.95 9.40
CA GLN A 125 47.37 27.49 8.97
C GLN A 125 47.33 25.97 8.76
N ALA A 126 48.41 25.38 8.21
CA ALA A 126 48.52 23.94 8.01
C ALA A 126 48.41 23.15 9.32
N GLU A 127 49.07 23.62 10.39
CA GLU A 127 48.94 23.00 11.72
C GLU A 127 47.51 23.11 12.27
N MET A 128 46.86 24.27 12.07
CA MET A 128 45.47 24.45 12.47
C MET A 128 44.54 23.48 11.72
N ASP A 129 44.73 23.32 10.42
CA ASP A 129 43.92 22.41 9.60
C ASP A 129 44.11 20.94 10.01
N VAL A 130 45.34 20.54 10.39
CA VAL A 130 45.59 19.20 10.95
C VAL A 130 44.83 18.99 12.26
N GLN A 131 44.84 19.97 13.18
CA GLN A 131 44.07 19.83 14.44
C GLN A 131 42.56 19.84 14.19
N ARG A 132 42.08 20.61 13.22
CA ARG A 132 40.67 20.62 12.81
C ARG A 132 40.26 19.24 12.31
N ALA A 133 41.04 18.67 11.39
CA ALA A 133 40.80 17.34 10.84
C ALA A 133 40.81 16.25 11.93
N ASN A 134 41.75 16.33 12.87
CA ASN A 134 41.83 15.39 14.01
C ASN A 134 40.58 15.48 14.91
N ARG A 135 40.12 16.69 15.20
CA ARG A 135 38.89 16.94 15.98
C ARG A 135 37.67 16.37 15.25
N ASP A 136 37.57 16.62 13.94
CA ASP A 136 36.44 16.14 13.13
C ASP A 136 36.43 14.60 13.02
N ALA A 137 37.59 13.98 12.82
CA ALA A 137 37.75 12.53 12.81
C ALA A 137 37.36 11.89 14.16
N ALA A 138 37.80 12.47 15.29
CA ALA A 138 37.46 11.97 16.61
C ALA A 138 35.95 12.10 16.92
N ASN A 139 35.32 13.20 16.50
CA ASN A 139 33.87 13.40 16.63
C ASN A 139 33.08 12.42 15.76
N ALA A 140 33.52 12.15 14.54
CA ALA A 140 32.90 11.14 13.68
C ALA A 140 32.99 9.74 14.31
N ALA A 141 34.16 9.39 14.86
CA ALA A 141 34.38 8.11 15.55
C ALA A 141 33.50 7.94 16.81
N LEU A 142 33.22 9.03 17.53
CA LEU A 142 32.28 9.06 18.65
C LEU A 142 30.83 8.88 18.18
N LYS A 143 30.43 9.56 17.09
CA LYS A 143 29.09 9.43 16.52
C LYS A 143 28.78 7.97 16.15
N ILE A 144 29.72 7.31 15.46
CA ILE A 144 29.61 5.89 15.09
C ILE A 144 29.42 5.02 16.34
N ALA A 145 30.25 5.22 17.38
CA ALA A 145 30.15 4.44 18.61
C ALA A 145 28.78 4.63 19.31
N ARG A 146 28.22 5.85 19.29
CA ARG A 146 26.88 6.13 19.85
C ARG A 146 25.77 5.47 19.05
N GLU A 147 25.87 5.46 17.73
CA GLU A 147 24.92 4.76 16.86
C GLU A 147 24.97 3.25 17.09
N GLU A 148 26.17 2.67 17.24
CA GLU A 148 26.34 1.27 17.60
C GLU A 148 25.69 0.93 18.94
N LEU A 149 25.81 1.81 19.94
CA LEU A 149 25.16 1.63 21.24
C LEU A 149 23.63 1.72 21.12
N ALA A 150 23.11 2.68 20.35
CA ALA A 150 21.66 2.81 20.14
C ALA A 150 21.07 1.56 19.46
N GLN A 151 21.82 0.92 18.55
CA GLN A 151 21.44 -0.32 17.87
C GLN A 151 21.37 -1.55 18.79
N MET A 152 21.84 -1.45 20.04
CA MET A 152 21.69 -2.52 21.03
C MET A 152 20.30 -2.55 21.68
N SER A 153 19.46 -1.54 21.42
CA SER A 153 18.06 -1.53 21.79
C SER A 153 17.18 -1.77 20.56
N LEU A 154 16.17 -2.62 20.72
CA LEU A 154 15.14 -2.82 19.71
C LEU A 154 13.91 -2.01 20.08
N THR A 155 13.51 -1.09 19.22
CA THR A 155 12.34 -0.22 19.43
C THR A 155 11.27 -0.46 18.38
N ALA A 156 10.00 -0.27 18.74
CA ALA A 156 8.89 -0.37 17.81
C ALA A 156 8.92 0.78 16.77
N PRO A 157 8.95 0.50 15.45
CA PRO A 157 8.94 1.54 14.42
C PRO A 157 7.57 2.23 14.28
N PHE A 158 6.49 1.56 14.67
CA PHE A 158 5.11 2.06 14.65
C PHE A 158 4.29 1.42 15.79
N GLY A 159 3.08 1.93 16.04
CA GLY A 159 2.17 1.36 17.03
C GLY A 159 1.42 0.13 16.50
N GLY A 160 1.19 -0.87 17.35
CA GLY A 160 0.55 -2.11 16.92
C GLY A 160 0.45 -3.17 18.02
N ILE A 161 0.31 -4.43 17.61
CA ILE A 161 0.28 -5.58 18.52
C ILE A 161 1.48 -6.48 18.25
N ALA A 162 2.12 -6.96 19.31
CA ALA A 162 3.15 -8.00 19.23
C ALA A 162 2.51 -9.35 18.89
N ALA A 163 2.38 -9.67 17.60
CA ALA A 163 1.77 -10.91 17.13
C ALA A 163 2.56 -12.16 17.53
N GLY A 164 3.89 -12.04 17.65
CA GLY A 164 4.78 -13.12 18.05
C GLY A 164 6.06 -12.62 18.69
N VAL A 165 6.62 -13.41 19.61
CA VAL A 165 7.91 -13.16 20.28
C VAL A 165 8.75 -14.43 20.14
N HIS A 166 9.88 -14.32 19.44
CA HIS A 166 10.64 -15.47 18.93
C HIS A 166 11.91 -15.78 19.71
N ILE A 167 12.18 -15.03 20.78
CA ILE A 167 13.38 -15.14 21.59
C ILE A 167 13.03 -15.17 23.08
N ARG A 168 13.99 -15.60 23.90
CA ARG A 168 13.90 -15.58 25.37
C ARG A 168 14.95 -14.68 25.98
N ASN A 169 14.71 -14.26 27.23
CA ASN A 169 15.70 -13.50 27.97
C ASN A 169 17.01 -14.29 28.13
N HIS A 170 18.16 -13.61 28.14
CA HIS A 170 19.50 -14.22 28.20
C HIS A 170 19.91 -15.07 26.99
N GLN A 171 19.07 -15.20 25.96
CA GLN A 171 19.41 -15.88 24.71
C GLN A 171 20.42 -15.06 23.89
N VAL A 172 21.33 -15.74 23.18
CA VAL A 172 22.19 -15.11 22.18
C VAL A 172 21.48 -15.09 20.83
N VAL A 173 21.41 -13.92 20.20
CA VAL A 173 20.76 -13.70 18.91
C VAL A 173 21.76 -13.22 17.87
N ALA A 174 21.56 -13.64 16.62
CA ALA A 174 22.35 -13.16 15.48
C ALA A 174 21.77 -11.84 14.92
N ALA A 175 22.60 -11.10 14.19
CA ALA A 175 22.12 -9.94 13.44
C ALA A 175 21.09 -10.37 12.38
N GLY A 176 19.98 -9.64 12.28
CA GLY A 176 18.90 -9.94 11.34
C GLY A 176 17.98 -11.10 11.76
N GLN A 177 18.29 -11.83 12.84
CA GLN A 177 17.40 -12.86 13.36
C GLN A 177 16.07 -12.25 13.84
N PRO A 178 14.90 -12.77 13.41
CA PRO A 178 13.61 -12.29 13.87
C PRO A 178 13.46 -12.42 15.39
N VAL A 179 13.05 -11.32 16.03
CA VAL A 179 12.88 -11.21 17.48
C VAL A 179 11.40 -11.06 17.83
N ILE A 180 10.70 -10.14 17.16
CA ILE A 180 9.29 -9.85 17.39
C ILE A 180 8.60 -9.67 16.05
N THR A 181 7.40 -10.24 15.90
CA THR A 181 6.51 -9.91 14.79
C THR A 181 5.54 -8.82 15.26
N LEU A 182 5.65 -7.63 14.69
CA LEU A 182 4.80 -6.48 14.99
C LEU A 182 3.76 -6.31 13.87
N THR A 183 2.48 -6.32 14.23
CA THR A 183 1.37 -6.15 13.29
C THR A 183 0.64 -4.85 13.59
N ARG A 184 0.37 -4.06 12.55
CA ARG A 184 -0.38 -2.82 12.71
C ARG A 184 -1.87 -3.09 12.96
N THR A 185 -2.52 -2.22 13.73
CA THR A 185 -3.95 -2.38 14.12
C THR A 185 -4.82 -1.19 13.71
N ASP A 186 -4.22 -0.10 13.28
CA ASP A 186 -4.90 1.10 12.78
C ASP A 186 -5.35 0.96 11.31
N LEU A 187 -4.73 0.05 10.55
CA LEU A 187 -5.01 -0.23 9.15
C LEU A 187 -5.48 -1.67 8.98
N LEU A 188 -6.56 -1.81 8.21
CA LEU A 188 -7.08 -3.09 7.76
C LEU A 188 -7.02 -3.09 6.24
N ASP A 189 -6.39 -4.11 5.68
CA ASP A 189 -6.33 -4.27 4.24
C ASP A 189 -7.57 -5.01 3.75
N VAL A 190 -8.13 -4.54 2.64
CA VAL A 190 -9.31 -5.14 2.01
C VAL A 190 -8.90 -5.73 0.67
N VAL A 191 -8.75 -7.05 0.66
CA VAL A 191 -8.26 -7.81 -0.49
C VAL A 191 -9.44 -8.37 -1.27
N PHE A 192 -9.48 -8.11 -2.57
CA PHE A 192 -10.53 -8.57 -3.46
C PHE A 192 -9.98 -8.85 -4.86
N SER A 193 -10.63 -9.72 -5.61
CA SER A 193 -10.23 -10.10 -6.96
C SER A 193 -11.15 -9.47 -8.01
N ILE A 194 -10.56 -8.92 -9.07
CA ILE A 194 -11.27 -8.33 -10.19
C ILE A 194 -10.87 -9.08 -11.47
N PRO A 195 -11.83 -9.49 -12.31
CA PRO A 195 -11.55 -10.00 -13.65
C PRO A 195 -10.74 -9.00 -14.49
N GLU A 196 -9.75 -9.49 -15.24
CA GLU A 196 -8.82 -8.66 -16.04
C GLU A 196 -9.53 -7.71 -17.02
N ASN A 197 -10.61 -8.18 -17.66
CA ASN A 197 -11.41 -7.37 -18.59
C ASN A 197 -12.08 -6.14 -17.93
N LEU A 198 -12.21 -6.14 -16.60
CA LEU A 198 -12.77 -5.03 -15.83
C LEU A 198 -11.67 -4.13 -15.25
N PHE A 199 -10.45 -4.63 -15.11
CA PHE A 199 -9.32 -3.89 -14.58
C PHE A 199 -8.98 -2.64 -15.42
N THR A 200 -9.03 -2.76 -16.74
CA THR A 200 -8.79 -1.63 -17.68
C THR A 200 -9.85 -0.53 -17.62
N SER A 201 -11.07 -0.87 -17.18
CA SER A 201 -12.19 0.07 -17.04
C SER A 201 -12.20 0.81 -15.70
N LEU A 202 -11.45 0.33 -14.72
CA LEU A 202 -11.26 0.99 -13.45
C LEU A 202 -10.04 1.89 -13.58
N ASP A 203 -10.26 3.20 -13.66
CA ASP A 203 -9.16 4.16 -13.63
C ASP A 203 -8.62 4.28 -12.19
N ILE A 204 -7.85 3.27 -11.78
CA ILE A 204 -7.30 3.15 -10.41
C ILE A 204 -6.18 4.18 -10.16
N ARG A 205 -5.70 4.85 -11.21
CA ARG A 205 -4.76 5.99 -11.11
C ARG A 205 -5.48 7.29 -10.77
N ASN A 206 -6.81 7.31 -10.87
CA ASN A 206 -7.61 8.43 -10.41
C ASN A 206 -7.66 8.44 -8.88
N THR A 207 -6.95 9.38 -8.26
CA THR A 207 -6.93 9.63 -6.81
C THR A 207 -8.33 9.92 -6.22
N ALA A 208 -9.35 10.13 -7.05
CA ALA A 208 -10.73 10.29 -6.62
C ALA A 208 -11.49 8.96 -6.40
N TYR A 209 -10.91 7.79 -6.70
CA TYR A 209 -11.58 6.51 -6.49
C TYR A 209 -11.67 6.16 -4.99
N ARG A 210 -12.89 6.21 -4.45
CA ARG A 210 -13.20 5.96 -3.04
C ARG A 210 -14.13 4.76 -2.90
N PRO A 211 -13.60 3.52 -2.95
CA PRO A 211 -14.42 2.33 -2.77
C PRO A 211 -15.06 2.31 -1.38
N VAL A 212 -16.30 1.83 -1.33
CA VAL A 212 -17.05 1.65 -0.08
C VAL A 212 -17.02 0.18 0.30
N VAL A 213 -16.53 -0.10 1.49
CA VAL A 213 -16.44 -1.44 2.07
C VAL A 213 -17.59 -1.63 3.05
N ARG A 214 -18.32 -2.73 2.87
CA ARG A 214 -19.42 -3.15 3.73
C ARG A 214 -19.07 -4.48 4.37
N ILE A 215 -19.11 -4.52 5.70
CA ILE A 215 -18.76 -5.72 6.47
C ILE A 215 -20.05 -6.42 6.86
N ASN A 216 -20.24 -7.67 6.42
CA ASN A 216 -21.47 -8.43 6.66
C ASN A 216 -21.81 -8.59 8.15
N THR A 217 -20.79 -8.69 9.01
CA THR A 217 -20.94 -8.81 10.47
C THR A 217 -21.23 -7.48 11.18
N LEU A 218 -21.15 -6.35 10.46
CA LEU A 218 -21.46 -5.00 10.96
C LEU A 218 -22.45 -4.31 10.01
N PRO A 219 -23.72 -4.77 9.96
CA PRO A 219 -24.72 -4.22 9.04
C PRO A 219 -24.95 -2.73 9.32
N GLY A 220 -25.02 -1.92 8.26
CA GLY A 220 -25.29 -0.48 8.33
C GLY A 220 -24.07 0.43 8.51
N ARG A 221 -22.86 -0.12 8.67
CA ARG A 221 -21.61 0.66 8.62
C ARG A 221 -20.96 0.52 7.26
N GLU A 222 -20.63 1.67 6.68
CA GLU A 222 -19.87 1.81 5.46
C GLU A 222 -18.49 2.41 5.79
N PHE A 223 -17.44 1.81 5.25
CA PHE A 223 -16.07 2.28 5.42
C PHE A 223 -15.53 2.72 4.07
N THR A 224 -15.06 3.96 3.96
CA THR A 224 -14.34 4.40 2.77
C THR A 224 -12.93 3.82 2.81
N ALA A 225 -12.56 3.06 1.79
CA ALA A 225 -11.21 2.56 1.62
C ALA A 225 -10.44 3.42 0.61
N GLU A 226 -9.13 3.41 0.74
CA GLU A 226 -8.20 4.00 -0.21
C GLU A 226 -7.49 2.87 -0.96
N TYR A 227 -7.25 3.06 -2.25
CA TYR A 227 -6.52 2.10 -3.03
C TYR A 227 -5.05 2.06 -2.58
N LYS A 228 -4.58 0.88 -2.16
CA LYS A 228 -3.20 0.64 -1.69
C LYS A 228 -2.32 0.13 -2.84
N GLU A 229 -2.58 -1.10 -3.31
CA GLU A 229 -1.82 -1.76 -4.38
C GLU A 229 -2.64 -2.88 -5.05
N HIS A 230 -2.11 -3.42 -6.15
CA HIS A 230 -2.59 -4.64 -6.80
C HIS A 230 -1.38 -5.51 -7.15
N THR A 231 -1.60 -6.81 -7.29
CA THR A 231 -0.59 -7.79 -7.73
C THR A 231 -1.18 -8.65 -8.83
#